data_AF-A0A8C1Q7G8-F1
#
_entry.id   AF-A0A8C1Q7G8-F1
#
_cell.length_a   1.000
_cell.length_b   1.000
_cell.length_c   1.000
_cell.angle_alpha   90.00
_cell.angle_beta   90.00
_cell.angle_gamma   90.00
#
_symmetry.space_group_name_H-M   'P 1'
#
loop_
_entity.id
_entity.type
_entity.pdbx_description
1 polymer ?
#
loop_
_entity_poly.entity_id
_entity_poly.type
_entity_poly.pdbx_seq_one_letter_code
_entity_poly.pdbx_strand_id
1 'polypeptide(L)'
;MATVHLRIGDLIVSPPKDLKKPRGKKCFFVKFFGTEDHAWIKVEQLKPYHPHKEEMIKINKGKRFQQAVDAVEEYLKKAKGKDQIKQLSVKDDPHFHHFLLSQSEKPASSMEPITKRLKIIEEDTGSTSIQAADSTAINGSITPTDKRIGFLGLGLMGSGVVSNLLKMGHVVTVWNRTAEKCDLFIQEGARLGRTPAEVVSMCDITFSCVSDPKAARDLVLGPSGVLQGIRPGKCYVEMSTVDPETITELAQVITSRGGRFLEAPVSGSQQLSNDGMLVIVAAGDRSVYEDCSSCFQAMGKTSFFIGEAGNAARMMLILNMVQGSFMATIAEGLTLAQATGQSQQTFLDILCQGQMASTFVDQKCQNILQGNFKPDYYLKHIQKDLRLAISMGDSVNHPTPMAAAANEVYKRAKALDQSDNDMSAVYRAYIH
;
A
#
# COMPACT_ATOMS: atom_id res chain seq x y z
N MET A 1 16.02 -6.01 -11.78
CA MET A 1 16.30 -5.62 -13.19
C MET A 1 17.72 -5.08 -13.29
N ALA A 2 18.47 -5.46 -14.32
CA ALA A 2 19.77 -4.84 -14.60
C ALA A 2 19.52 -3.39 -15.08
N THR A 3 19.66 -2.42 -14.20
CA THR A 3 19.53 -1.00 -14.55
C THR A 3 20.74 -0.60 -15.38
N VAL A 4 20.59 -0.64 -16.70
CA VAL A 4 21.63 -0.15 -17.62
C VAL A 4 21.56 1.38 -17.60
N HIS A 5 22.54 2.02 -16.98
CA HIS A 5 22.63 3.47 -16.89
C HIS A 5 23.28 4.00 -18.17
N LEU A 6 22.55 4.80 -18.95
CA LEU A 6 23.07 5.40 -20.17
C LEU A 6 23.77 6.73 -19.87
N ARG A 7 25.04 6.86 -20.27
CA ARG A 7 25.84 8.08 -20.20
C ARG A 7 25.63 8.90 -21.47
N ILE A 8 25.19 10.15 -21.29
CA ILE A 8 25.10 11.17 -22.34
C ILE A 8 26.29 12.12 -22.15
N GLY A 9 27.40 11.92 -22.87
CA GLY A 9 28.52 12.88 -22.99
C GLY A 9 28.82 13.74 -21.74
N ASP A 10 29.03 15.04 -21.94
CA ASP A 10 29.48 16.03 -20.95
C ASP A 10 28.45 16.43 -19.86
N LEU A 11 27.36 15.65 -19.69
CA LEU A 11 26.33 15.89 -18.66
C LEU A 11 26.69 15.29 -17.28
N ILE A 12 27.95 15.40 -16.87
CA ILE A 12 28.32 15.12 -15.48
C ILE A 12 27.97 16.37 -14.67
N VAL A 13 26.83 16.31 -13.97
CA VAL A 13 26.41 17.39 -13.07
C VAL A 13 27.25 17.33 -11.81
N SER A 14 27.74 18.47 -11.33
CA SER A 14 28.41 18.54 -10.03
C SER A 14 27.44 18.16 -8.91
N PRO A 15 27.84 17.29 -7.96
CA PRO A 15 26.97 16.89 -6.85
C PRO A 15 26.66 18.07 -5.92
N PRO A 16 25.51 18.06 -5.23
CA PRO A 16 25.24 18.97 -4.11
C PRO A 16 26.33 18.91 -3.03
N LYS A 17 26.60 20.04 -2.35
CA LYS A 17 27.74 20.19 -1.40
C LYS A 17 27.66 19.25 -0.18
N ASP A 18 26.46 18.79 0.14
CA ASP A 18 26.07 17.92 1.25
C ASP A 18 26.16 16.43 0.91
N LEU A 19 26.29 16.06 -0.36
CA LEU A 19 26.26 14.67 -0.79
C LEU A 19 27.66 14.02 -0.77
N LYS A 20 27.89 13.10 0.17
CA LYS A 20 29.18 12.39 0.30
C LYS A 20 29.39 11.40 -0.86
N LYS A 21 30.52 11.53 -1.55
CA LYS A 21 30.97 10.57 -2.56
C LYS A 21 31.39 9.23 -1.90
N PRO A 22 30.95 8.07 -2.42
CA PRO A 22 31.40 6.77 -1.94
C PRO A 22 32.93 6.61 -2.00
N ARG A 23 33.54 6.09 -0.92
CA ARG A 23 34.99 5.85 -0.87
C ARG A 23 35.39 4.62 -1.71
N GLY A 24 36.53 4.71 -2.41
CA GLY A 24 37.22 3.56 -2.98
C GLY A 24 36.86 3.13 -4.41
N LYS A 25 35.91 3.78 -5.11
CA LYS A 25 35.58 3.44 -6.52
C LYS A 25 35.39 4.70 -7.39
N LYS A 26 35.79 4.61 -8.68
CA LYS A 26 35.47 5.65 -9.68
C LYS A 26 33.96 5.59 -9.96
N CYS A 27 33.25 6.61 -9.49
CA CYS A 27 31.81 6.78 -9.72
C CYS A 27 31.52 8.19 -10.26
N PHE A 28 30.47 8.30 -11.07
CA PHE A 28 29.88 9.56 -11.49
C PHE A 28 28.58 9.83 -10.75
N PHE A 29 28.29 11.10 -10.50
CA PHE A 29 26.98 11.53 -10.03
C PHE A 29 26.04 11.63 -11.24
N VAL A 30 24.90 10.95 -11.17
CA VAL A 30 23.91 10.88 -12.25
C VAL A 30 22.58 11.35 -11.70
N LYS A 31 21.94 12.30 -12.38
CA LYS A 31 20.53 12.65 -12.18
C LYS A 31 19.69 11.87 -13.19
N PHE A 32 18.60 11.26 -12.74
CA PHE A 32 17.71 10.52 -13.60
C PHE A 32 16.76 11.48 -14.32
N PHE A 33 16.84 11.49 -15.65
CA PHE A 33 16.08 12.43 -16.48
C PHE A 33 14.57 12.22 -16.29
N GLY A 34 13.83 13.31 -16.06
CA GLY A 34 12.38 13.26 -15.79
C GLY A 34 12.00 12.93 -14.34
N THR A 35 12.97 12.89 -13.42
CA THR A 35 12.76 12.72 -11.98
C THR A 35 13.69 13.66 -11.19
N GLU A 36 13.45 13.84 -9.89
CA GLU A 36 14.42 14.49 -8.99
C GLU A 36 15.45 13.50 -8.40
N ASP A 37 15.36 12.22 -8.78
CA ASP A 37 16.21 11.16 -8.27
C ASP A 37 17.65 11.31 -8.77
N HIS A 38 18.58 10.91 -7.92
CA HIS A 38 20.00 10.96 -8.20
C HIS A 38 20.74 9.79 -7.55
N ALA A 39 21.84 9.36 -8.16
CA ALA A 39 22.66 8.29 -7.63
C ALA A 39 24.14 8.43 -8.03
N TRP A 40 25.01 7.83 -7.22
CA TRP A 40 26.41 7.60 -7.58
C TRP A 40 26.53 6.28 -8.33
N ILE A 41 26.78 6.33 -9.63
CA ILE A 41 26.89 5.15 -10.49
C ILE A 41 28.37 4.86 -10.77
N LYS A 42 28.77 3.59 -10.63
CA LYS A 42 30.14 3.18 -10.96
C LYS A 42 30.37 3.32 -12.46
N VAL A 43 31.58 3.72 -12.85
CA VAL A 43 31.92 3.95 -14.28
C VAL A 43 31.66 2.69 -15.13
N GLU A 44 31.96 1.50 -14.60
CA GLU A 44 31.74 0.20 -15.26
C GLU A 44 30.26 -0.11 -15.57
N GLN A 45 29.33 0.55 -14.89
CA GLN A 45 27.88 0.36 -15.05
C GLN A 45 27.26 1.38 -16.04
N LEU A 46 28.05 2.32 -16.54
CA LEU A 46 27.60 3.34 -17.48
C LEU A 46 27.88 2.92 -18.93
N LYS A 47 26.83 2.81 -19.74
CA LYS A 47 26.93 2.52 -21.17
C LYS A 47 26.72 3.80 -22.00
N PRO A 48 27.39 4.01 -23.14
CA PRO A 48 27.16 5.20 -23.97
C PRO A 48 25.73 5.23 -24.54
N TYR A 49 25.07 6.40 -24.50
CA TYR A 49 23.66 6.58 -24.87
C TYR A 49 23.35 6.21 -26.34
N HIS A 50 24.03 6.81 -27.33
CA HIS A 50 23.73 6.59 -28.75
C HIS A 50 23.77 5.12 -29.21
N PRO A 51 24.81 4.32 -28.90
CA PRO A 51 24.86 2.94 -29.35
C PRO A 51 23.89 1.99 -28.63
N HIS A 52 23.34 2.37 -27.48
CA HIS A 52 22.47 1.50 -26.67
C HIS A 52 21.01 1.98 -26.60
N LYS A 53 20.69 3.14 -27.19
CA LYS A 53 19.34 3.70 -27.19
C LYS A 53 18.30 2.74 -27.81
N GLU A 54 18.58 2.20 -28.99
CA GLU A 54 17.63 1.36 -29.73
C GLU A 54 17.35 0.03 -29.02
N GLU A 55 18.38 -0.58 -28.44
CA GLU A 55 18.25 -1.77 -27.59
C GLU A 55 17.34 -1.48 -26.39
N MET A 56 17.55 -0.33 -25.74
CA MET A 56 16.80 0.04 -24.55
C MET A 56 15.33 0.40 -24.84
N ILE A 57 15.03 0.98 -26.01
CA ILE A 57 13.66 1.21 -26.49
C ILE A 57 12.94 -0.13 -26.76
N LYS A 58 13.64 -1.11 -27.34
CA LYS A 58 13.07 -2.45 -27.58
C LYS A 58 12.69 -3.15 -26.27
N ILE A 59 13.53 -3.02 -25.24
CA ILE A 59 13.32 -3.64 -23.93
C ILE A 59 12.25 -2.88 -23.11
N ASN A 60 12.19 -1.55 -23.22
CA ASN A 60 11.32 -0.71 -22.39
C ASN A 60 10.27 0.03 -23.22
N LYS A 61 9.07 -0.56 -23.36
CA LYS A 61 7.95 0.01 -24.13
C LYS A 61 7.05 0.97 -23.34
N GLY A 62 7.43 1.33 -22.12
CA GLY A 62 6.62 2.19 -21.25
C GLY A 62 6.59 3.65 -21.70
N LYS A 63 5.43 4.30 -21.60
CA LYS A 63 5.23 5.72 -21.96
C LYS A 63 6.21 6.67 -21.26
N ARG A 64 6.57 6.40 -20.00
CA ARG A 64 7.56 7.16 -19.23
C ARG A 64 8.98 7.04 -19.79
N PHE A 65 9.38 5.84 -20.25
CA PHE A 65 10.69 5.63 -20.85
C PHE A 65 10.81 6.35 -22.19
N GLN A 66 9.76 6.29 -23.01
CA GLN A 66 9.70 7.04 -24.26
C GLN A 66 9.79 8.55 -24.03
N GLN A 67 9.05 9.08 -23.04
CA GLN A 67 9.15 10.50 -22.65
C GLN A 67 10.56 10.90 -22.19
N ALA A 68 11.26 10.05 -21.44
CA ALA A 68 12.63 10.31 -21.02
C ALA A 68 13.60 10.32 -22.21
N VAL A 69 13.43 9.39 -23.16
CA VAL A 69 14.19 9.37 -24.42
C VAL A 69 13.94 10.64 -25.23
N ASP A 70 12.68 11.05 -25.39
CA ASP A 70 12.31 12.25 -26.15
C ASP A 70 12.91 13.52 -25.53
N ALA A 71 12.88 13.62 -24.20
CA ALA A 71 13.44 14.74 -23.47
C ALA A 71 14.99 14.80 -23.55
N VAL A 72 15.66 13.64 -23.59
CA VAL A 72 17.10 13.56 -23.86
C VAL A 72 17.43 14.01 -25.29
N GLU A 73 16.66 13.59 -26.28
CA GLU A 73 16.84 14.02 -27.67
C GLU A 73 16.59 15.53 -27.85
N GLU A 74 15.57 16.06 -27.19
CA GLU A 74 15.28 17.50 -27.18
C GLU A 74 16.42 18.29 -26.53
N TYR A 75 16.98 17.80 -25.42
CA TYR A 75 18.14 18.40 -24.78
C TYR A 75 19.37 18.39 -25.71
N LEU A 76 19.66 17.26 -26.36
CA LEU A 76 20.78 17.15 -27.30
C LEU A 76 20.61 18.06 -28.53
N LYS A 77 19.37 18.22 -29.03
CA LYS A 77 19.04 19.19 -30.08
C LYS A 77 19.27 20.63 -29.61
N LYS A 78 18.83 20.99 -28.40
CA LYS A 78 19.06 22.32 -27.80
C LYS A 78 20.54 22.60 -27.53
N ALA A 79 21.32 21.60 -27.13
CA ALA A 79 22.76 21.72 -26.93
C ALA A 79 23.49 21.99 -28.24
N LYS A 80 23.15 21.29 -29.33
CA LYS A 80 23.66 21.59 -30.68
C LYS A 80 23.24 22.98 -31.20
N GLY A 81 22.06 23.46 -30.80
CA GLY A 81 21.61 24.83 -31.09
C GLY A 81 22.36 25.92 -30.32
N LYS A 82 22.79 25.65 -29.07
CA LYS A 82 23.58 26.59 -28.27
C LYS A 82 25.02 26.77 -28.77
N ASP A 83 25.61 25.77 -29.41
CA ASP A 83 26.90 25.90 -30.09
C ASP A 83 26.81 26.78 -31.36
N GLN A 84 25.62 26.90 -31.98
CA GLN A 84 25.39 27.85 -33.07
C GLN A 84 25.01 29.26 -32.59
N ILE A 85 24.30 29.39 -31.46
CA ILE A 85 23.87 30.69 -30.90
C ILE A 85 25.01 31.44 -30.19
N LYS A 86 26.07 30.75 -29.75
CA LYS A 86 27.29 31.39 -29.21
C LYS A 86 28.08 32.22 -30.24
N GLN A 87 27.74 32.17 -31.52
CA GLN A 87 28.38 33.01 -32.56
C GLN A 87 27.64 34.32 -32.87
N LEU A 88 26.47 34.61 -32.29
CA LEU A 88 25.74 35.84 -32.59
C LEU A 88 25.18 36.52 -31.31
N SER A 89 25.66 37.75 -31.10
CA SER A 89 25.20 38.80 -30.17
C SER A 89 25.77 38.79 -28.74
N VAL A 90 26.86 39.55 -28.59
CA VAL A 90 27.23 40.28 -27.36
C VAL A 90 26.91 41.75 -27.63
N LYS A 91 25.98 42.35 -26.88
CA LYS A 91 25.97 43.78 -26.55
C LYS A 91 25.25 43.97 -25.21
N ASP A 92 25.97 44.58 -24.27
CA ASP A 92 25.57 44.94 -22.92
C ASP A 92 24.52 46.06 -22.89
N ASP A 93 23.61 46.02 -21.91
CA ASP A 93 22.96 47.22 -21.36
C ASP A 93 22.57 46.98 -19.87
N PRO A 94 23.09 47.76 -18.89
CA PRO A 94 22.82 47.58 -17.48
C PRO A 94 21.75 48.56 -16.97
N HIS A 95 20.50 48.11 -16.81
CA HIS A 95 19.50 48.90 -16.08
C HIS A 95 18.37 48.09 -15.43
N PHE A 96 18.65 47.16 -14.51
CA PHE A 96 17.59 46.60 -13.63
C PHE A 96 18.15 46.08 -12.30
N HIS A 97 18.53 46.99 -11.40
CA HIS A 97 18.73 46.68 -9.98
C HIS A 97 18.27 47.87 -9.13
N HIS A 98 16.97 47.97 -8.89
CA HIS A 98 16.48 48.75 -7.74
C HIS A 98 15.04 48.37 -7.36
N PHE A 99 14.86 47.28 -6.61
CA PHE A 99 13.73 47.15 -5.70
C PHE A 99 14.02 46.09 -4.64
N LEU A 100 13.60 46.36 -3.40
CA LEU A 100 13.66 45.50 -2.20
C LEU A 100 14.86 45.70 -1.26
N LEU A 101 14.98 46.88 -0.65
CA LEU A 101 15.44 47.01 0.75
C LEU A 101 14.84 48.27 1.39
N SER A 102 13.62 48.18 1.94
CA SER A 102 13.26 48.84 3.19
C SER A 102 11.88 48.33 3.63
N GLN A 103 11.81 47.74 4.81
CA GLN A 103 11.11 48.29 5.97
C GLN A 103 11.05 47.22 7.05
N SER A 104 11.57 47.61 8.20
CA SER A 104 11.52 46.88 9.45
C SER A 104 10.35 47.47 10.23
N GLU A 105 9.50 46.63 10.81
CA GLU A 105 8.80 46.90 12.08
C GLU A 105 8.12 45.63 12.60
N LYS A 106 8.35 45.34 13.88
CA LYS A 106 7.68 44.29 14.67
C LYS A 106 6.38 44.85 15.25
N PRO A 107 5.40 43.98 15.52
CA PRO A 107 4.69 44.07 16.79
C PRO A 107 4.80 42.77 17.60
N ALA A 108 4.90 42.95 18.92
CA ALA A 108 4.85 41.90 19.93
C ALA A 108 3.44 41.32 20.06
N SER A 109 3.32 40.00 20.04
CA SER A 109 2.14 39.26 20.44
C SER A 109 2.58 37.95 21.07
N SER A 110 2.35 37.82 22.38
CA SER A 110 2.58 36.63 23.17
C SER A 110 1.60 35.53 22.78
N MET A 111 2.05 34.61 21.92
CA MET A 111 1.53 33.26 21.86
C MET A 111 2.73 32.34 22.07
N GLU A 112 2.76 31.62 23.19
CA GLU A 112 3.70 30.54 23.38
C GLU A 112 3.46 29.50 22.27
N PRO A 113 4.47 29.18 21.43
CA PRO A 113 4.30 28.15 20.44
C PRO A 113 4.26 26.80 21.18
N ILE A 114 3.24 25.99 20.88
CA ILE A 114 3.19 24.57 21.26
C ILE A 114 4.31 23.86 20.47
N THR A 115 5.54 23.94 20.96
CA THR A 115 6.72 23.27 20.39
C THR A 115 6.91 21.90 21.04
N LYS A 116 5.87 21.05 21.01
CA LYS A 116 6.12 19.60 21.00
C LYS A 116 6.51 19.24 19.56
N ARG A 117 7.80 19.38 19.23
CA ARG A 117 8.34 18.76 18.01
C ARG A 117 8.02 17.26 18.10
N LEU A 118 7.24 16.75 17.15
CA LEU A 118 7.21 15.33 16.85
C LEU A 118 8.67 14.89 16.69
N LYS A 119 9.13 13.96 17.53
CA LYS A 119 10.44 13.34 17.32
C LYS A 119 10.34 12.64 15.97
N ILE A 120 11.10 13.13 14.99
CA ILE A 120 11.35 12.39 13.76
C ILE A 120 12.08 11.14 14.21
N ILE A 121 11.42 10.00 14.13
CA ILE A 121 12.04 8.70 14.39
C ILE A 121 12.92 8.42 13.17
N GLU A 122 14.19 8.80 13.26
CA GLU A 122 15.23 8.25 12.38
C GLU A 122 15.60 6.86 12.92
N GLU A 123 14.75 5.87 12.67
CA GLU A 123 15.17 4.47 12.78
C GLU A 123 15.65 4.01 11.41
N ASP A 124 16.83 3.41 11.38
CA ASP A 124 17.41 2.69 10.25
C ASP A 124 16.63 1.38 10.01
N THR A 125 15.32 1.49 9.74
CA THR A 125 14.52 0.35 9.33
C THR A 125 14.80 0.12 7.85
N GLY A 126 15.85 -0.65 7.56
CA GLY A 126 16.04 -1.22 6.25
C GLY A 126 14.76 -1.95 5.84
N SER A 127 14.01 -1.35 4.91
CA SER A 127 12.81 -1.95 4.34
C SER A 127 13.21 -3.28 3.71
N THR A 128 12.90 -4.38 4.40
CA THR A 128 13.13 -5.74 3.90
C THR A 128 11.87 -6.20 3.17
N SER A 129 11.50 -5.45 2.13
CA SER A 129 10.43 -5.89 1.24
C SER A 129 10.88 -7.18 0.56
N ILE A 130 10.02 -8.20 0.63
CA ILE A 130 10.09 -9.26 -0.38
C ILE A 130 9.37 -8.64 -1.57
N GLN A 131 10.12 -8.29 -2.62
CA GLN A 131 9.51 -8.03 -3.91
C GLN A 131 8.86 -9.35 -4.34
N ALA A 132 7.56 -9.52 -4.09
CA ALA A 132 6.79 -10.45 -4.90
C ALA A 132 6.90 -9.90 -6.32
N ALA A 133 7.47 -10.71 -7.20
CA ALA A 133 7.96 -10.26 -8.49
C ALA A 133 6.85 -9.51 -9.22
N ASP A 134 7.19 -8.38 -9.84
CA ASP A 134 6.37 -7.72 -10.85
C ASP A 134 5.66 -8.83 -11.65
N SER A 135 4.33 -8.94 -11.52
CA SER A 135 3.46 -9.85 -12.29
C SER A 135 3.55 -11.37 -12.05
N THR A 136 3.80 -11.89 -10.84
CA THR A 136 3.92 -13.36 -10.66
C THR A 136 2.62 -14.16 -10.85
N ALA A 137 1.43 -13.57 -10.63
CA ALA A 137 0.16 -14.20 -11.02
C ALA A 137 0.03 -14.39 -12.55
N ILE A 138 0.84 -13.67 -13.34
CA ILE A 138 0.84 -13.73 -14.81
C ILE A 138 1.96 -14.65 -15.35
N ASN A 139 3.00 -14.96 -14.56
CA ASN A 139 4.22 -15.65 -15.04
C ASN A 139 4.58 -17.00 -14.36
N GLY A 140 3.68 -17.61 -13.59
CA GLY A 140 3.62 -19.08 -13.45
C GLY A 140 4.89 -19.83 -13.00
N SER A 141 5.64 -19.36 -12.01
CA SER A 141 6.70 -20.20 -11.39
C SER A 141 6.93 -19.91 -9.91
N ILE A 142 5.87 -19.93 -9.11
CA ILE A 142 6.00 -20.09 -7.66
C ILE A 142 6.14 -21.59 -7.40
N THR A 143 7.22 -22.02 -6.74
CA THR A 143 7.28 -23.38 -6.17
C THR A 143 6.54 -23.34 -4.83
N PRO A 144 5.40 -24.05 -4.69
CA PRO A 144 4.65 -24.04 -3.43
C PRO A 144 5.49 -24.65 -2.31
N THR A 145 5.24 -24.20 -1.08
CA THR A 145 5.87 -24.78 0.11
C THR A 145 5.34 -26.19 0.38
N ASP A 146 6.19 -27.08 0.88
CA ASP A 146 5.79 -28.42 1.34
C ASP A 146 4.97 -28.38 2.66
N LYS A 147 4.93 -27.21 3.31
CA LYS A 147 4.15 -27.00 4.54
C LYS A 147 2.65 -27.07 4.23
N ARG A 148 1.90 -27.78 5.09
CA ARG A 148 0.44 -27.83 5.00
C ARG A 148 -0.15 -26.51 5.48
N ILE A 149 -1.02 -25.91 4.67
CA ILE A 149 -1.60 -24.59 4.94
C ILE A 149 -3.03 -24.75 5.49
N GLY A 150 -3.32 -24.05 6.59
CA GLY A 150 -4.67 -23.89 7.12
C GLY A 150 -5.21 -22.50 6.77
N PHE A 151 -6.51 -22.36 6.51
CA PHE A 151 -7.13 -21.06 6.28
C PHE A 151 -8.47 -20.95 7.00
N LEU A 152 -8.62 -19.92 7.84
CA LEU A 152 -9.78 -19.69 8.68
C LEU A 152 -10.49 -18.39 8.28
N GLY A 153 -11.72 -18.51 7.79
CA GLY A 153 -12.56 -17.37 7.40
C GLY A 153 -12.59 -17.14 5.89
N LEU A 154 -13.70 -17.54 5.27
CA LEU A 154 -13.90 -17.49 3.81
C LEU A 154 -14.82 -16.32 3.44
N GLY A 155 -14.45 -15.14 3.93
CA GLY A 155 -15.14 -13.88 3.67
C GLY A 155 -14.76 -13.24 2.33
N LEU A 156 -15.06 -11.94 2.20
CA LEU A 156 -14.79 -11.14 0.99
C LEU A 156 -13.33 -11.23 0.54
N MET A 157 -12.37 -11.10 1.47
CA MET A 157 -10.93 -11.24 1.20
C MET A 157 -10.48 -12.72 1.23
N GLY A 158 -10.87 -13.47 2.27
CA GLY A 158 -10.38 -14.83 2.46
C GLY A 158 -10.64 -15.77 1.27
N SER A 159 -11.76 -15.58 0.57
CA SER A 159 -12.10 -16.34 -0.63
C SER A 159 -11.05 -16.21 -1.75
N GLY A 160 -10.66 -14.99 -2.12
CA GLY A 160 -9.69 -14.77 -3.18
C GLY A 160 -8.29 -15.28 -2.80
N VAL A 161 -7.91 -15.10 -1.53
CA VAL A 161 -6.64 -15.61 -1.00
C VAL A 161 -6.55 -17.13 -1.11
N VAL A 162 -7.59 -17.86 -0.68
CA VAL A 162 -7.61 -19.33 -0.73
C VAL A 162 -7.57 -19.85 -2.16
N SER A 163 -8.38 -19.30 -3.07
CA SER A 163 -8.34 -19.73 -4.47
C SER A 163 -6.97 -19.51 -5.10
N ASN A 164 -6.27 -18.43 -4.75
CA ASN A 164 -4.91 -18.20 -5.25
C ASN A 164 -3.89 -19.18 -4.65
N LEU A 165 -3.99 -19.52 -3.37
CA LEU A 165 -3.15 -20.57 -2.77
C LEU A 165 -3.36 -21.92 -3.46
N LEU A 166 -4.61 -22.31 -3.71
CA LEU A 166 -4.93 -23.57 -4.40
C LEU A 166 -4.42 -23.58 -5.85
N LYS A 167 -4.65 -22.49 -6.61
CA LYS A 167 -4.17 -22.34 -7.99
C LYS A 167 -2.65 -22.44 -8.11
N MET A 168 -1.92 -21.96 -7.10
CA MET A 168 -0.45 -22.05 -7.06
C MET A 168 0.06 -23.38 -6.48
N GLY A 169 -0.83 -24.36 -6.24
CA GLY A 169 -0.46 -25.73 -5.88
C GLY A 169 -0.21 -25.97 -4.39
N HIS A 170 -0.61 -25.05 -3.51
CA HIS A 170 -0.51 -25.27 -2.08
C HIS A 170 -1.54 -26.29 -1.58
N VAL A 171 -1.16 -27.10 -0.58
CA VAL A 171 -2.09 -28.00 0.11
C VAL A 171 -2.81 -27.23 1.20
N VAL A 172 -4.08 -26.86 0.96
CA VAL A 172 -4.87 -26.02 1.85
C VAL A 172 -5.97 -26.82 2.56
N THR A 173 -6.11 -26.62 3.87
CA THR A 173 -7.29 -27.01 4.66
C THR A 173 -8.05 -25.75 5.06
N VAL A 174 -9.32 -25.67 4.69
CA VAL A 174 -10.17 -24.52 4.97
C VAL A 174 -11.15 -24.79 6.11
N TRP A 175 -11.50 -23.73 6.83
CA TRP A 175 -12.64 -23.70 7.72
C TRP A 175 -13.33 -22.34 7.66
N ASN A 176 -14.65 -22.36 7.78
CA ASN A 176 -15.45 -21.18 7.95
C ASN A 176 -16.63 -21.48 8.87
N ARG A 177 -17.07 -20.50 9.66
CA ARG A 177 -18.21 -20.65 10.57
C ARG A 177 -19.50 -21.08 9.86
N THR A 178 -19.72 -20.57 8.66
CA THR A 178 -20.80 -20.99 7.75
C THR A 178 -20.20 -22.02 6.79
N ALA A 179 -20.50 -23.31 7.02
CA ALA A 179 -19.83 -24.43 6.36
C ALA A 179 -20.03 -24.42 4.84
N GLU A 180 -21.18 -23.96 4.36
CA GLU A 180 -21.52 -23.92 2.92
C GLU A 180 -20.56 -23.03 2.12
N LYS A 181 -19.86 -22.08 2.77
CA LYS A 181 -18.83 -21.27 2.10
C LYS A 181 -17.58 -22.06 1.73
N CYS A 182 -17.39 -23.26 2.29
CA CYS A 182 -16.25 -24.11 1.99
C CYS A 182 -16.43 -24.90 0.68
N ASP A 183 -17.67 -25.12 0.22
CA ASP A 183 -18.00 -26.04 -0.87
C ASP A 183 -17.25 -25.71 -2.17
N LEU A 184 -17.14 -24.42 -2.50
CA LEU A 184 -16.40 -23.93 -3.66
C LEU A 184 -14.93 -24.38 -3.62
N PHE A 185 -14.28 -24.29 -2.46
CA PHE A 185 -12.86 -24.61 -2.34
C PHE A 185 -12.60 -26.11 -2.25
N ILE A 186 -13.56 -26.89 -1.74
CA ILE A 186 -13.48 -28.36 -1.76
C ILE A 186 -13.46 -28.84 -3.21
N GLN A 187 -14.26 -28.23 -4.09
CA GLN A 187 -14.23 -28.51 -5.53
C GLN A 187 -12.90 -28.11 -6.17
N GLU A 188 -12.24 -27.06 -5.67
CA GLU A 188 -10.89 -26.63 -6.07
C GLU A 188 -9.75 -27.45 -5.43
N GLY A 189 -10.07 -28.47 -4.62
CA GLY A 189 -9.09 -29.40 -4.04
C GLY A 189 -8.67 -29.08 -2.60
N ALA A 190 -9.30 -28.14 -1.92
CA ALA A 190 -9.10 -27.89 -0.50
C ALA A 190 -9.64 -29.04 0.36
N ARG A 191 -9.00 -29.27 1.50
CA ARG A 191 -9.52 -30.14 2.56
C ARG A 191 -10.43 -29.33 3.49
N LEU A 192 -11.45 -29.98 4.05
CA LEU A 192 -12.33 -29.35 5.03
C LEU A 192 -11.86 -29.68 6.45
N GLY A 193 -11.60 -28.66 7.27
CA GLY A 193 -11.48 -28.81 8.72
C GLY A 193 -12.84 -28.60 9.39
N ARG A 194 -13.12 -29.33 10.48
CA ARG A 194 -14.41 -29.21 11.21
C ARG A 194 -14.40 -28.06 12.21
N THR A 195 -13.23 -27.76 12.78
CA THR A 195 -13.03 -26.68 13.75
C THR A 195 -11.71 -25.96 13.53
N PRO A 196 -11.56 -24.70 14.00
CA PRO A 196 -10.28 -23.99 13.99
C PRO A 196 -9.14 -24.79 14.65
N ALA A 197 -9.40 -25.39 15.82
CA ALA A 197 -8.43 -26.23 16.53
C ALA A 197 -7.93 -27.40 15.68
N GLU A 198 -8.83 -28.05 14.95
CA GLU A 198 -8.48 -29.16 14.07
C GLU A 198 -7.60 -28.71 12.89
N VAL A 199 -7.96 -27.60 12.23
CA VAL A 199 -7.15 -27.04 11.13
C VAL A 199 -5.73 -26.76 11.60
N VAL A 200 -5.56 -26.10 12.74
CA VAL A 200 -4.25 -25.80 13.32
C VAL A 200 -3.47 -27.07 13.67
N SER A 201 -4.15 -28.10 14.18
CA SER A 201 -3.49 -29.38 14.50
C SER A 201 -2.97 -30.10 13.25
N MET A 202 -3.69 -30.03 12.13
CA MET A 202 -3.33 -30.68 10.87
C MET A 202 -2.29 -29.89 10.05
N CYS A 203 -2.33 -28.56 10.11
CA CYS A 203 -1.51 -27.68 9.27
C CYS A 203 -0.27 -27.15 9.98
N ASP A 204 0.77 -26.81 9.24
CA ASP A 204 2.03 -26.29 9.77
C ASP A 204 1.95 -24.76 9.92
N ILE A 205 1.30 -24.09 8.97
CA ILE A 205 0.98 -22.65 8.99
C ILE A 205 -0.53 -22.49 8.83
N THR A 206 -1.19 -21.73 9.70
CA THR A 206 -2.62 -21.43 9.59
C THR A 206 -2.84 -19.93 9.49
N PHE A 207 -3.47 -19.48 8.41
CA PHE A 207 -3.90 -18.10 8.19
C PHE A 207 -5.32 -17.89 8.72
N SER A 208 -5.63 -16.67 9.15
CA SER A 208 -6.98 -16.22 9.48
C SER A 208 -7.32 -14.90 8.78
N CYS A 209 -8.57 -14.75 8.35
CA CYS A 209 -9.08 -13.51 7.77
C CYS A 209 -10.57 -13.33 8.14
N VAL A 210 -10.82 -12.61 9.23
CA VAL A 210 -12.14 -12.40 9.83
C VAL A 210 -12.48 -10.91 9.99
N SER A 211 -13.71 -10.60 10.39
CA SER A 211 -14.32 -9.27 10.20
C SER A 211 -13.77 -8.16 11.11
N ASP A 212 -13.44 -8.49 12.35
CA ASP A 212 -13.21 -7.52 13.40
C ASP A 212 -12.46 -8.14 14.61
N PRO A 213 -11.99 -7.31 15.56
CA PRO A 213 -11.27 -7.80 16.74
C PRO A 213 -12.04 -8.79 17.61
N LYS A 214 -13.37 -8.73 17.65
CA LYS A 214 -14.18 -9.68 18.43
C LYS A 214 -14.18 -11.05 17.75
N ALA A 215 -14.35 -11.08 16.43
CA ALA A 215 -14.27 -12.31 15.64
C ALA A 215 -12.88 -12.95 15.72
N ALA A 216 -11.81 -12.16 15.69
CA ALA A 216 -10.44 -12.66 15.83
C ALA A 216 -10.20 -13.30 17.21
N ARG A 217 -10.64 -12.63 18.29
CA ARG A 217 -10.57 -13.19 19.66
C ARG A 217 -11.38 -14.46 19.81
N ASP A 218 -12.62 -14.46 19.36
CA ASP A 218 -13.52 -15.63 19.43
C ASP A 218 -12.93 -16.83 18.67
N LEU A 219 -12.38 -16.59 17.47
CA LEU A 219 -11.71 -17.61 16.67
C LEU A 219 -10.52 -18.25 17.40
N VAL A 220 -9.76 -17.45 18.15
CA VAL A 220 -8.54 -17.93 18.83
C VAL A 220 -8.83 -18.54 20.20
N LEU A 221 -9.57 -17.82 21.04
CA LEU A 221 -9.79 -18.12 22.46
C LEU A 221 -11.06 -18.95 22.72
N GLY A 222 -11.98 -18.99 21.76
CA GLY A 222 -13.25 -19.69 21.89
C GLY A 222 -13.13 -21.21 21.99
N PRO A 223 -14.26 -21.90 22.27
CA PRO A 223 -14.30 -23.35 22.29
C PRO A 223 -13.93 -23.93 20.91
N SER A 224 -13.06 -24.93 20.89
CA SER A 224 -12.48 -25.48 19.64
C SER A 224 -11.79 -24.42 18.78
N GLY A 225 -11.36 -23.31 19.39
CA GLY A 225 -10.61 -22.23 18.75
C GLY A 225 -9.16 -22.58 18.48
N VAL A 226 -8.47 -21.68 17.77
CA VAL A 226 -7.06 -21.84 17.33
C VAL A 226 -6.16 -22.30 18.47
N LEU A 227 -6.29 -21.69 19.65
CA LEU A 227 -5.40 -21.92 20.79
C LEU A 227 -5.38 -23.38 21.24
N GLN A 228 -6.47 -24.12 21.04
CA GLN A 228 -6.59 -25.53 21.42
C GLN A 228 -5.83 -26.47 20.46
N GLY A 229 -5.53 -26.00 19.24
CA GLY A 229 -4.72 -26.73 18.26
C GLY A 229 -3.23 -26.37 18.28
N ILE A 230 -2.85 -25.27 18.95
CA ILE A 230 -1.45 -24.81 19.01
C ILE A 230 -0.61 -25.74 19.88
N ARG A 231 0.57 -26.07 19.36
CA ARG A 231 1.65 -26.81 20.01
C ARG A 231 3.00 -26.32 19.47
N PRO A 232 4.15 -26.68 20.09
CA PRO A 232 5.46 -26.32 19.59
C PRO A 232 5.62 -26.55 18.08
N GLY A 233 6.07 -25.52 17.36
CA GLY A 233 6.31 -25.54 15.92
C GLY A 233 5.11 -25.15 15.03
N LYS A 234 3.91 -24.97 15.59
CA LYS A 234 2.75 -24.47 14.83
C LYS A 234 2.86 -22.97 14.58
N CYS A 235 2.53 -22.54 13.37
CA CYS A 235 2.51 -21.13 13.00
C CYS A 235 1.07 -20.63 12.79
N TYR A 236 0.78 -19.43 13.30
CA TYR A 236 -0.48 -18.74 13.08
C TYR A 236 -0.22 -17.36 12.48
N VAL A 237 -0.93 -17.05 11.39
CA VAL A 237 -0.80 -15.81 10.63
C VAL A 237 -2.13 -15.06 10.64
N GLU A 238 -2.20 -13.95 11.38
CA GLU A 238 -3.41 -13.15 11.51
C GLU A 238 -3.46 -12.08 10.41
N MET A 239 -4.36 -12.22 9.45
CA MET A 239 -4.52 -11.28 8.33
C MET A 239 -5.70 -10.31 8.51
N SER A 240 -6.46 -10.42 9.59
CA SER A 240 -7.58 -9.52 9.85
C SER A 240 -7.08 -8.14 10.24
N THR A 241 -7.74 -7.09 9.75
CA THR A 241 -7.49 -5.73 10.24
C THR A 241 -8.12 -5.55 11.62
N VAL A 242 -7.28 -5.56 12.65
CA VAL A 242 -7.63 -5.39 14.07
C VAL A 242 -6.73 -4.34 14.74
N ASP A 243 -7.02 -3.98 15.98
CA ASP A 243 -6.17 -3.07 16.77
C ASP A 243 -4.88 -3.75 17.28
N PRO A 244 -3.82 -2.97 17.54
CA PRO A 244 -2.54 -3.49 18.03
C PRO A 244 -2.67 -4.26 19.35
N GLU A 245 -3.57 -3.84 20.24
CA GLU A 245 -3.81 -4.50 21.53
C GLU A 245 -4.33 -5.92 21.33
N THR A 246 -5.25 -6.12 20.38
CA THR A 246 -5.71 -7.44 19.95
C THR A 246 -4.55 -8.28 19.42
N ILE A 247 -3.71 -7.72 18.56
CA ILE A 247 -2.54 -8.46 18.03
C ILE A 247 -1.59 -8.89 19.16
N THR A 248 -1.27 -7.98 20.09
CA THR A 248 -0.41 -8.29 21.22
C THR A 248 -0.99 -9.42 22.08
N GLU A 249 -2.29 -9.37 22.39
CA GLU A 249 -3.00 -10.42 23.12
C GLU A 249 -2.91 -11.77 22.41
N LEU A 250 -3.25 -11.82 21.12
CA LEU A 250 -3.23 -13.06 20.33
C LEU A 250 -1.82 -13.63 20.20
N ALA A 251 -0.82 -12.77 19.95
CA ALA A 251 0.57 -13.17 19.89
C ALA A 251 1.04 -13.78 21.22
N GLN A 252 0.69 -13.16 22.35
CA GLN A 252 1.08 -13.65 23.68
C GLN A 252 0.48 -15.01 23.98
N VAL A 253 -0.82 -15.21 23.77
CA VAL A 253 -1.45 -16.51 24.07
C VAL A 253 -0.95 -17.62 23.16
N ILE A 254 -0.72 -17.35 21.87
CA ILE A 254 -0.21 -18.33 20.91
C ILE A 254 1.23 -18.74 21.26
N THR A 255 2.09 -17.77 21.55
CA THR A 255 3.49 -18.03 21.92
C THR A 255 3.60 -18.74 23.28
N SER A 256 2.71 -18.45 24.23
CA SER A 256 2.66 -19.16 25.53
C SER A 256 2.40 -20.66 25.40
N ARG A 257 1.80 -21.10 24.28
CA ARG A 257 1.57 -22.52 23.93
C ARG A 257 2.66 -23.13 23.04
N GLY A 258 3.75 -22.39 22.80
CA GLY A 258 4.86 -22.78 21.93
C GLY A 258 4.60 -22.55 20.43
N GLY A 259 3.51 -21.87 20.08
CA GLY A 259 3.26 -21.45 18.70
C GLY A 259 4.11 -20.27 18.27
N ARG A 260 4.19 -20.03 16.97
CA ARG A 260 4.84 -18.87 16.36
C ARG A 260 3.77 -17.99 15.71
N PHE A 261 3.90 -16.67 15.86
CA PHE A 261 2.87 -15.72 15.48
C PHE A 261 3.40 -14.68 14.50
N LEU A 262 2.62 -14.40 13.46
CA LEU A 262 2.83 -13.31 12.52
C LEU A 262 1.50 -12.58 12.33
N GLU A 263 1.50 -11.25 12.37
CA GLU A 263 0.40 -10.49 11.79
C GLU A 263 0.76 -10.16 10.33
N ALA A 264 -0.21 -10.27 9.43
CA ALA A 264 -0.04 -9.97 8.01
C ALA A 264 -1.32 -9.38 7.40
N PRO A 265 -1.87 -8.27 7.95
CA PRO A 265 -3.01 -7.60 7.35
C PRO A 265 -2.72 -7.18 5.90
N VAL A 266 -3.79 -7.10 5.10
CA VAL A 266 -3.71 -6.83 3.66
C VAL A 266 -4.42 -5.54 3.28
N SER A 267 -3.78 -4.78 2.40
CA SER A 267 -4.36 -3.63 1.72
C SER A 267 -4.75 -4.05 0.30
N GLY A 268 -6.01 -3.80 -0.05
CA GLY A 268 -6.56 -4.15 -1.35
C GLY A 268 -8.08 -4.25 -1.30
N SER A 269 -8.66 -4.75 -2.37
CA SER A 269 -10.10 -4.95 -2.52
C SER A 269 -10.43 -6.40 -2.88
N GLN A 270 -11.72 -6.75 -3.00
CA GLN A 270 -12.14 -8.10 -3.37
C GLN A 270 -11.54 -8.48 -4.72
N GLN A 271 -11.59 -7.57 -5.68
CA GLN A 271 -11.00 -7.80 -7.00
C GLN A 271 -9.49 -8.08 -6.89
N LEU A 272 -8.74 -7.25 -6.16
CA LEU A 272 -7.30 -7.46 -5.98
C LEU A 272 -6.98 -8.74 -5.21
N SER A 273 -7.86 -9.17 -4.29
CA SER A 273 -7.73 -10.45 -3.62
C SER A 273 -7.92 -11.62 -4.56
N ASN A 274 -8.92 -11.56 -5.44
CA ASN A 274 -9.16 -12.58 -6.47
C ASN A 274 -7.99 -12.66 -7.46
N ASP A 275 -7.39 -11.52 -7.78
CA ASP A 275 -6.30 -11.41 -8.76
C ASP A 275 -4.91 -11.74 -8.19
N GLY A 276 -4.79 -11.98 -6.87
CA GLY A 276 -3.50 -12.21 -6.22
C GLY A 276 -2.62 -10.96 -6.19
N MET A 277 -3.23 -9.78 -6.08
CA MET A 277 -2.57 -8.46 -6.22
C MET A 277 -2.61 -7.64 -4.92
N LEU A 278 -2.82 -8.29 -3.77
CA LEU A 278 -2.84 -7.62 -2.47
C LEU A 278 -1.48 -7.05 -2.09
N VAL A 279 -1.49 -5.99 -1.28
CA VAL A 279 -0.30 -5.50 -0.59
C VAL A 279 -0.33 -6.04 0.83
N ILE A 280 0.64 -6.87 1.18
CA ILE A 280 0.72 -7.51 2.50
C ILE A 280 1.64 -6.67 3.38
N VAL A 281 1.18 -6.31 4.58
CA VAL A 281 2.00 -5.64 5.59
C VAL A 281 2.14 -6.61 6.75
N ALA A 282 3.34 -7.09 7.02
CA ALA A 282 3.60 -8.13 7.99
C ALA A 282 4.54 -7.67 9.10
N ALA A 283 4.33 -8.19 10.32
CA ALA A 283 5.20 -7.97 11.46
C ALA A 283 5.05 -9.12 12.49
N GLY A 284 6.07 -9.35 13.31
CA GLY A 284 6.12 -10.45 14.28
C GLY A 284 7.29 -11.41 14.02
N ASP A 285 7.03 -12.72 13.99
CA ASP A 285 8.07 -13.73 13.78
C ASP A 285 8.61 -13.70 12.34
N ARG A 286 9.86 -13.24 12.19
CA ARG A 286 10.54 -13.11 10.90
C ARG A 286 10.66 -14.44 10.14
N SER A 287 10.91 -15.53 10.85
CA SER A 287 11.01 -16.85 10.25
C SER A 287 9.66 -17.31 9.69
N VAL A 288 8.53 -16.93 10.32
CA VAL A 288 7.18 -17.28 9.80
C VAL A 288 6.93 -16.50 8.53
N TYR A 289 7.32 -15.23 8.49
CA TYR A 289 7.23 -14.41 7.29
C TYR A 289 8.00 -15.02 6.11
N GLU A 290 9.21 -15.53 6.35
CA GLU A 290 10.03 -16.21 5.34
C GLU A 290 9.43 -17.56 4.92
N ASP A 291 8.94 -18.36 5.89
CA ASP A 291 8.23 -19.62 5.64
C ASP A 291 6.95 -19.42 4.79
N CYS A 292 6.34 -18.23 4.85
CA CYS A 292 5.14 -17.85 4.08
C CYS A 292 5.45 -17.28 2.69
N SER A 293 6.71 -17.22 2.26
CA SER A 293 7.12 -16.53 1.01
C SER A 293 6.29 -16.92 -0.21
N SER A 294 6.16 -18.22 -0.51
CA SER A 294 5.36 -18.69 -1.66
C SER A 294 3.86 -18.44 -1.49
N CYS A 295 3.35 -18.46 -0.26
CA CYS A 295 1.95 -18.10 0.03
C CYS A 295 1.69 -16.61 -0.23
N PHE A 296 2.58 -15.73 0.22
CA PHE A 296 2.48 -14.28 0.00
C PHE A 296 2.64 -13.90 -1.46
N GLN A 297 3.51 -14.59 -2.21
CA GLN A 297 3.63 -14.41 -3.66
C GLN A 297 2.37 -14.87 -4.41
N ALA A 298 1.66 -15.90 -3.92
CA ALA A 298 0.43 -16.37 -4.54
C ALA A 298 -0.73 -15.37 -4.36
N MET A 299 -0.86 -14.78 -3.17
CA MET A 299 -2.00 -13.91 -2.84
C MET A 299 -1.74 -12.41 -3.03
N GLY A 300 -0.47 -12.01 -3.20
CA GLY A 300 -0.04 -10.63 -3.12
C GLY A 300 0.86 -10.18 -4.26
N LYS A 301 0.70 -8.90 -4.62
CA LYS A 301 1.62 -8.18 -5.50
C LYS A 301 2.95 -7.88 -4.82
N THR A 302 2.94 -7.64 -3.51
CA THR A 302 4.15 -7.31 -2.73
C THR A 302 3.90 -7.54 -1.24
N SER A 303 4.98 -7.79 -0.48
CA SER A 303 4.90 -7.89 0.97
C SER A 303 6.00 -7.08 1.66
N PHE A 304 5.62 -6.41 2.75
CA PHE A 304 6.52 -5.63 3.61
C PHE A 304 6.64 -6.33 4.97
N PHE A 305 7.86 -6.40 5.51
CA PHE A 305 8.07 -6.82 6.90
C PHE A 305 8.54 -5.62 7.73
N ILE A 306 7.75 -5.22 8.73
CA ILE A 306 7.94 -3.96 9.47
C ILE A 306 8.17 -4.16 10.98
N GLY A 307 8.90 -5.23 11.32
CA GLY A 307 9.43 -5.44 12.66
C GLY A 307 8.49 -6.23 13.56
N GLU A 308 8.25 -5.72 14.77
CA GLU A 308 7.55 -6.43 15.84
C GLU A 308 6.02 -6.43 15.68
N ALA A 309 5.37 -7.42 16.30
CA ALA A 309 3.91 -7.52 16.31
C ALA A 309 3.25 -6.27 16.92
N GLY A 310 2.14 -5.86 16.31
CA GLY A 310 1.46 -4.59 16.49
C GLY A 310 1.80 -3.55 15.41
N ASN A 311 3.00 -3.59 14.80
CA ASN A 311 3.38 -2.59 13.80
C ASN A 311 2.56 -2.68 12.51
N ALA A 312 2.22 -3.88 12.05
CA ALA A 312 1.41 -4.05 10.85
C ALA A 312 -0.05 -3.62 11.08
N ALA A 313 -0.64 -3.93 12.23
CA ALA A 313 -1.93 -3.40 12.64
C ALA A 313 -1.95 -1.86 12.65
N ARG A 314 -0.95 -1.21 13.26
CA ARG A 314 -0.84 0.27 13.27
C ARG A 314 -0.79 0.83 11.85
N MET A 315 0.11 0.29 11.02
CA MET A 315 0.27 0.74 9.64
C MET A 315 -1.01 0.55 8.82
N MET A 316 -1.67 -0.60 8.94
CA MET A 316 -2.91 -0.88 8.23
C MET A 316 -4.05 0.06 8.66
N LEU A 317 -4.18 0.35 9.95
CA LEU A 317 -5.18 1.30 10.44
C LEU A 317 -4.91 2.72 9.94
N ILE A 318 -3.64 3.14 9.82
CA ILE A 318 -3.28 4.43 9.21
C ILE A 318 -3.68 4.45 7.73
N LEU A 319 -3.36 3.40 6.96
CA LEU A 319 -3.74 3.30 5.54
C LEU A 319 -5.26 3.37 5.35
N ASN A 320 -6.02 2.60 6.12
CA ASN A 320 -7.47 2.59 6.02
C ASN A 320 -8.11 3.87 6.57
N MET A 321 -7.48 4.56 7.53
CA MET A 321 -7.91 5.89 7.97
C MET A 321 -7.82 6.91 6.83
N VAL A 322 -6.71 6.91 6.09
CA VAL A 322 -6.52 7.77 4.92
C VAL A 322 -7.55 7.42 3.84
N GLN A 323 -7.69 6.14 3.49
CA GLN A 323 -8.62 5.69 2.46
C GLN A 323 -10.08 6.01 2.81
N GLY A 324 -10.50 5.75 4.04
CA GLY A 324 -11.85 6.01 4.52
C GLY A 324 -12.19 7.50 4.50
N SER A 325 -11.28 8.35 5.00
CA SER A 325 -11.43 9.80 4.99
C SER A 325 -11.49 10.35 3.56
N PHE A 326 -10.62 9.87 2.68
CA PHE A 326 -10.59 10.31 1.29
C PHE A 326 -11.87 9.98 0.52
N MET A 327 -12.43 8.78 0.73
CA MET A 327 -13.72 8.40 0.13
C MET A 327 -14.88 9.27 0.62
N ALA A 328 -14.89 9.68 1.90
CA ALA A 328 -15.89 10.62 2.40
C ALA A 328 -15.75 11.99 1.71
N THR A 329 -14.52 12.49 1.52
CA THR A 329 -14.26 13.73 0.78
C THR A 329 -14.68 13.65 -0.69
N ILE A 330 -14.44 12.52 -1.36
CA ILE A 330 -14.91 12.28 -2.74
C ILE A 330 -16.43 12.33 -2.80
N ALA A 331 -17.12 11.64 -1.87
CA ALA A 331 -18.56 11.64 -1.79
C ALA A 331 -19.13 13.07 -1.60
N GLU A 332 -18.56 13.83 -0.67
CA GLU A 332 -18.93 15.23 -0.42
C GLU A 332 -18.79 16.08 -1.69
N GLY A 333 -17.64 16.00 -2.37
CA GLY A 333 -17.38 16.74 -3.60
C GLY A 333 -18.37 16.39 -4.73
N LEU A 334 -18.66 15.11 -4.93
CA LEU A 334 -19.64 14.65 -5.91
C LEU A 334 -21.06 15.16 -5.59
N THR A 335 -21.48 15.10 -4.33
CA THR A 335 -22.80 15.61 -3.92
C THR A 335 -22.89 17.13 -4.00
N LEU A 336 -21.81 17.86 -3.69
CA LEU A 336 -21.77 19.31 -3.82
C LEU A 336 -21.81 19.74 -5.29
N ALA A 337 -21.10 19.04 -6.18
CA ALA A 337 -21.20 19.27 -7.62
C ALA A 337 -22.66 19.11 -8.09
N GLN A 338 -23.34 18.03 -7.67
CA GLN A 338 -24.76 17.81 -7.99
C GLN A 338 -25.66 18.93 -7.45
N ALA A 339 -25.49 19.32 -6.18
CA ALA A 339 -26.30 20.35 -5.53
C ALA A 339 -26.12 21.74 -6.13
N THR A 340 -24.96 22.01 -6.74
CA THR A 340 -24.62 23.28 -7.41
C THR A 340 -24.85 23.27 -8.92
N GLY A 341 -25.55 22.25 -9.43
CA GLY A 341 -25.90 22.12 -10.85
C GLY A 341 -24.71 21.77 -11.77
N GLN A 342 -23.61 21.29 -11.20
CA GLN A 342 -22.44 20.84 -11.95
C GLN A 342 -22.55 19.34 -12.30
N SER A 343 -21.99 18.94 -13.44
CA SER A 343 -21.93 17.54 -13.85
C SER A 343 -20.93 16.75 -12.99
N GLN A 344 -21.41 15.69 -12.33
CA GLN A 344 -20.56 14.77 -11.57
C GLN A 344 -19.55 14.04 -12.47
N GLN A 345 -19.92 13.74 -13.73
CA GLN A 345 -19.01 13.16 -14.71
C GLN A 345 -17.88 14.13 -15.04
N THR A 346 -18.20 15.40 -15.31
CA THR A 346 -17.18 16.42 -15.60
C THR A 346 -16.28 16.67 -14.41
N PHE A 347 -16.81 16.64 -13.18
CA PHE A 347 -16.02 16.70 -11.95
C PHE A 347 -15.00 15.56 -11.88
N LEU A 348 -15.43 14.31 -12.15
CA LEU A 348 -14.53 13.16 -12.23
C LEU A 348 -13.46 13.34 -13.31
N ASP A 349 -13.85 13.75 -14.51
CA ASP A 349 -12.92 13.94 -15.62
C ASP A 349 -11.81 14.93 -15.24
N ILE A 350 -12.17 16.04 -14.58
CA ILE A 350 -11.22 17.04 -14.07
C ILE A 350 -10.30 16.44 -13.00
N LEU A 351 -10.84 15.70 -12.02
CA LEU A 351 -10.03 15.03 -10.99
C LEU A 351 -9.00 14.08 -11.59
N CYS A 352 -9.38 13.31 -12.62
CA CYS A 352 -8.52 12.34 -13.29
C CYS A 352 -7.42 12.97 -14.16
N GLN A 353 -7.54 14.25 -14.55
CA GLN A 353 -6.45 15.00 -15.19
C GLN A 353 -5.50 15.67 -14.18
N GLY A 354 -5.91 15.78 -12.92
CA GLY A 354 -5.18 16.49 -11.87
C GLY A 354 -4.18 15.63 -11.11
N GLN A 355 -3.55 16.24 -10.09
CA GLN A 355 -2.55 15.57 -9.24
C GLN A 355 -3.17 14.52 -8.30
N MET A 356 -4.49 14.53 -8.10
CA MET A 356 -5.21 13.57 -7.27
C MET A 356 -5.65 12.32 -8.05
N ALA A 357 -5.33 12.24 -9.35
CA ALA A 357 -5.69 11.11 -10.19
C ALA A 357 -5.13 9.80 -9.62
N SER A 358 -6.02 8.85 -9.36
CA SER A 358 -5.68 7.51 -8.90
C SER A 358 -6.74 6.51 -9.34
N THR A 359 -6.35 5.24 -9.46
CA THR A 359 -7.30 4.16 -9.77
C THR A 359 -8.43 4.07 -8.74
N PHE A 360 -8.15 4.42 -7.48
CA PHE A 360 -9.17 4.47 -6.43
C PHE A 360 -10.24 5.54 -6.72
N VAL A 361 -9.83 6.76 -7.06
CA VAL A 361 -10.76 7.86 -7.39
C VAL A 361 -11.62 7.48 -8.58
N ASP A 362 -10.99 7.06 -9.68
CA ASP A 362 -11.70 6.71 -10.92
C ASP A 362 -12.74 5.61 -10.67
N GLN A 363 -12.32 4.49 -10.07
CA GLN A 363 -13.21 3.37 -9.82
C GLN A 363 -14.36 3.72 -8.88
N LYS A 364 -14.10 4.41 -7.76
CA LYS A 364 -15.15 4.70 -6.78
C LYS A 364 -16.12 5.77 -7.27
N CYS A 365 -15.66 6.75 -8.04
CA CYS A 365 -16.55 7.72 -8.68
C CYS A 365 -17.41 7.06 -9.77
N GLN A 366 -16.84 6.19 -10.61
CA GLN A 366 -17.63 5.44 -11.60
C GLN A 366 -18.71 4.57 -10.93
N ASN A 367 -18.39 3.91 -9.82
CA ASN A 367 -19.37 3.16 -9.04
C ASN A 367 -20.55 4.05 -8.57
N ILE A 368 -20.25 5.26 -8.06
CA ILE A 368 -21.27 6.22 -7.64
C ILE A 368 -22.13 6.68 -8.83
N LEU A 369 -21.50 7.08 -9.94
CA LEU A 369 -22.18 7.54 -11.15
C LEU A 369 -23.11 6.48 -11.75
N GLN A 370 -22.74 5.21 -11.63
CA GLN A 370 -23.54 4.07 -12.08
C GLN A 370 -24.57 3.60 -11.03
N GLY A 371 -24.56 4.17 -9.82
CA GLY A 371 -25.38 3.71 -8.70
C GLY A 371 -25.03 2.29 -8.22
N ASN A 372 -23.85 1.78 -8.57
CA ASN A 372 -23.39 0.44 -8.25
C ASN A 372 -22.56 0.42 -6.97
N PHE A 373 -23.18 -0.05 -5.89
CA PHE A 373 -22.53 -0.17 -4.57
C PHE A 373 -22.28 -1.62 -4.17
N LYS A 374 -22.13 -2.53 -5.14
CA LYS A 374 -21.71 -3.91 -4.88
C LYS A 374 -20.37 -3.88 -4.11
N PRO A 375 -20.25 -4.58 -2.98
CA PRO A 375 -19.10 -4.45 -2.08
C PRO A 375 -17.82 -4.99 -2.72
N ASP A 376 -16.83 -4.10 -2.87
CA ASP A 376 -15.43 -4.45 -3.13
C ASP A 376 -14.60 -4.27 -1.84
N TYR A 377 -15.05 -3.35 -0.96
CA TYR A 377 -14.71 -3.31 0.47
C TYR A 377 -15.94 -2.84 1.26
N TYR A 378 -16.38 -3.62 2.26
CA TYR A 378 -17.62 -3.31 2.97
C TYR A 378 -17.57 -1.99 3.75
N LEU A 379 -18.66 -1.22 3.71
CA LEU A 379 -18.82 0.03 4.46
C LEU A 379 -18.67 -0.18 5.98
N LYS A 380 -19.25 -1.26 6.52
CA LYS A 380 -19.09 -1.58 7.95
C LYS A 380 -17.64 -1.84 8.36
N HIS A 381 -16.80 -2.34 7.45
CA HIS A 381 -15.40 -2.61 7.73
C HIS A 381 -14.57 -1.33 7.72
N ILE A 382 -14.77 -0.43 6.75
CA ILE A 382 -14.04 0.85 6.76
C ILE A 382 -14.45 1.71 7.95
N GLN A 383 -15.73 1.67 8.37
CA GLN A 383 -16.17 2.36 9.58
C GLN A 383 -15.51 1.77 10.84
N LYS A 384 -15.38 0.44 10.91
CA LYS A 384 -14.63 -0.23 11.98
C LYS A 384 -13.16 0.22 11.97
N ASP A 385 -12.51 0.27 10.82
CA ASP A 385 -11.11 0.71 10.70
C ASP A 385 -10.93 2.16 11.16
N LEU A 386 -11.81 3.08 10.74
CA LEU A 386 -11.78 4.47 11.20
C LEU A 386 -11.93 4.58 12.73
N ARG A 387 -12.86 3.82 13.32
CA ARG A 387 -13.04 3.78 14.78
C ARG A 387 -11.78 3.28 15.50
N LEU A 388 -11.14 2.23 14.98
CA LEU A 388 -9.90 1.70 15.56
C LEU A 388 -8.73 2.68 15.40
N ALA A 389 -8.61 3.35 14.25
CA ALA A 389 -7.60 4.37 14.01
C ALA A 389 -7.77 5.59 14.95
N ILE A 390 -9.00 6.02 15.19
CA ILE A 390 -9.31 7.09 16.17
C ILE A 390 -8.90 6.65 17.57
N SER A 391 -9.25 5.42 17.98
CA SER A 391 -8.86 4.86 19.28
C SER A 391 -7.34 4.74 19.45
N MET A 392 -6.62 4.40 18.38
CA MET A 392 -5.16 4.38 18.36
C MET A 392 -4.57 5.80 18.46
N GLY A 393 -5.21 6.81 17.86
CA GLY A 393 -4.84 8.21 18.06
C GLY A 393 -5.02 8.65 19.51
N ASP A 394 -6.13 8.26 20.15
CA ASP A 394 -6.43 8.53 21.57
C ASP A 394 -5.33 7.96 22.50
N SER A 395 -4.93 6.70 22.30
CA SER A 395 -3.94 6.03 23.17
C SER A 395 -2.57 6.71 23.19
N VAL A 396 -2.24 7.51 22.16
CA VAL A 396 -1.01 8.30 22.08
C VAL A 396 -1.23 9.82 22.20
N ASN A 397 -2.43 10.24 22.60
CA ASN A 397 -2.86 11.64 22.71
C ASN A 397 -2.64 12.43 21.40
N HIS A 398 -2.90 11.81 20.24
CA HIS A 398 -2.78 12.41 18.92
C HIS A 398 -4.17 12.70 18.32
N PRO A 399 -4.56 13.99 18.19
CA PRO A 399 -5.83 14.35 17.59
C PRO A 399 -5.95 13.92 16.12
N THR A 400 -7.07 13.28 15.76
CA THR A 400 -7.36 12.80 14.39
C THR A 400 -8.68 13.40 13.84
N PRO A 401 -8.81 14.74 13.75
CA PRO A 401 -10.10 15.40 13.47
C PRO A 401 -10.72 15.01 12.13
N MET A 402 -9.91 14.77 11.10
CA MET A 402 -10.41 14.33 9.78
C MET A 402 -11.03 12.93 9.84
N ALA A 403 -10.37 12.01 10.53
CA ALA A 403 -10.89 10.66 10.72
C ALA A 403 -12.16 10.68 11.59
N ALA A 404 -12.20 11.51 12.63
CA ALA A 404 -13.37 11.68 13.48
C ALA A 404 -14.60 12.16 12.68
N ALA A 405 -14.44 13.19 11.84
CA ALA A 405 -15.51 13.66 10.96
C ALA A 405 -15.98 12.57 9.99
N ALA A 406 -15.05 11.92 9.28
CA ALA A 406 -15.38 10.85 8.35
C ALA A 406 -16.12 9.69 9.05
N ASN A 407 -15.67 9.28 10.23
CA ASN A 407 -16.29 8.19 10.99
C ASN A 407 -17.77 8.46 11.32
N GLU A 408 -18.14 9.70 11.66
CA GLU A 408 -19.55 10.04 11.92
C GLU A 408 -20.40 9.98 10.65
N VAL A 409 -19.85 10.37 9.50
CA VAL A 409 -20.52 10.21 8.20
C VAL A 409 -20.72 8.73 7.87
N TYR A 410 -19.73 7.88 8.11
CA TYR A 410 -19.89 6.43 7.93
C TYR A 410 -20.91 5.83 8.90
N LYS A 411 -21.00 6.30 10.15
CA LYS A 411 -22.08 5.88 11.07
C LYS A 411 -23.46 6.28 10.55
N ARG A 412 -23.60 7.49 10.00
CA ARG A 412 -24.82 7.91 9.31
C ARG A 412 -25.16 6.97 8.15
N ALA A 413 -24.19 6.63 7.29
CA ALA A 413 -24.40 5.68 6.21
C ALA A 413 -24.84 4.30 6.72
N LYS A 414 -24.26 3.81 7.82
CA LYS A 414 -24.69 2.56 8.46
C LYS A 414 -26.14 2.63 8.97
N ALA A 415 -26.55 3.76 9.55
CA ALA A 415 -27.93 3.97 9.99
C ALA A 415 -28.94 4.05 8.83
N LEU A 416 -28.45 4.30 7.61
CA LEU A 416 -29.20 4.24 6.36
C LEU A 416 -29.07 2.87 5.67
N ASP A 417 -28.80 1.80 6.43
CA ASP A 417 -28.71 0.41 5.94
C ASP A 417 -27.62 0.15 4.88
N GLN A 418 -26.55 0.96 4.87
CA GLN A 418 -25.46 0.81 3.90
C GLN A 418 -24.33 -0.11 4.36
N SER A 419 -24.47 -0.76 5.52
CA SER A 419 -23.39 -1.54 6.16
C SER A 419 -22.75 -2.60 5.27
N ASP A 420 -23.56 -3.30 4.47
CA ASP A 420 -23.14 -4.42 3.61
C ASP A 420 -22.91 -4.02 2.15
N ASN A 421 -23.01 -2.72 1.83
CA ASN A 421 -22.61 -2.19 0.54
C ASN A 421 -21.12 -1.82 0.54
N ASP A 422 -20.60 -1.44 -0.62
CA ASP A 422 -19.25 -0.90 -0.76
C ASP A 422 -19.06 0.37 0.08
N MET A 423 -17.82 0.66 0.49
CA MET A 423 -17.48 1.89 1.19
C MET A 423 -17.90 3.17 0.44
N SER A 424 -17.97 3.13 -0.90
CA SER A 424 -18.50 4.25 -1.70
C SER A 424 -19.96 4.59 -1.41
N ALA A 425 -20.73 3.68 -0.80
CA ALA A 425 -22.10 3.95 -0.37
C ALA A 425 -22.19 4.99 0.76
N VAL A 426 -21.05 5.44 1.33
CA VAL A 426 -20.99 6.65 2.16
C VAL A 426 -21.57 7.87 1.44
N TYR A 427 -21.52 7.88 0.10
CA TYR A 427 -22.22 8.85 -0.76
C TYR A 427 -23.69 9.03 -0.38
N ARG A 428 -24.40 7.96 -0.03
CA ARG A 428 -25.82 8.01 0.36
C ARG A 428 -26.08 8.72 1.68
N ALA A 429 -25.06 8.94 2.50
CA ALA A 429 -25.17 9.73 3.73
C ALA A 429 -25.27 11.25 3.47
N TYR A 430 -24.95 11.69 2.25
CA TYR A 430 -24.97 13.10 1.82
C TYR A 430 -26.18 13.45 0.96
N ILE A 431 -26.97 12.47 0.51
CA ILE A 431 -28.15 12.71 -0.32
C ILE A 431 -29.24 13.40 0.52
N HIS A 432 -29.81 14.47 -0.03
CA HIS A 432 -30.88 15.27 0.58
C HIS A 432 -32.27 14.65 0.37
#